data_AF-A0A7X2RYZ8-F1
#
_entry.id   AF-A0A7X2RYZ8-F1
#
_cell.length_a   1.000
_cell.length_b   1.000
_cell.length_c   1.000
_cell.angle_alpha   90.00
_cell.angle_beta   90.00
_cell.angle_gamma   90.00
#
_symmetry.space_group_name_H-M   'P 1'
#
loop_
_entity.id
_entity.type
_entity.pdbx_description
1 polymer ?
#
loop_
_entity_poly.entity_id
_entity_poly.type
_entity_poly.pdbx_seq_one_letter_code
_entity_poly.pdbx_strand_id
1 'polypeptide(L)'
;SRFDARHYRLDITQAPLMRIAFSHDAPNQRWVAMLLFHHMALDHVAMEVVQQEMQAYLLGQANAVGDAVPYRNYVAQARLGVSREAHEAFFREMLGDIDEPTLPFGVQDVQGDGRDIEEHTRPVEVALDLRLRAQARQLGVSAASLVHLAWAQVLGKVSGKQDLVFGTVLMGRMQGGDGAERALGMFINTLPLRVDIGAQGVRLGVKAAHARLTALLGHEHASLALAQRCSGVPAPTPLFSALLNYRHSAPSVVSAQTLDAWQGIALLNGEERTNYPLTLNVDDLGSGFSLTVLVAPHVGAQRVCDYMHTAMETLVEALEQAPDTPLRGLSILPAAEHEQLLMTFNATQADYPLEQTVHGLFEAQVARTPEALAVLHGAQRLSYRELNAKANQLAHYLRGQGVQPDSRVAICVE
;
A
#
# COMPACT_ATOMS: atom_id res chain seq x y z
N SER A 1 2.16 -23.18 -20.76
CA SER A 1 0.91 -23.17 -19.96
C SER A 1 -0.26 -22.76 -20.87
N ARG A 2 -1.17 -23.69 -21.23
CA ARG A 2 -2.29 -23.42 -22.17
C ARG A 2 -3.42 -22.59 -21.55
N PHE A 3 -3.62 -22.71 -20.24
CA PHE A 3 -4.69 -22.09 -19.46
C PHE A 3 -4.17 -21.02 -18.51
N ASP A 4 -3.07 -20.37 -18.90
CA ASP A 4 -2.44 -19.31 -18.13
C ASP A 4 -3.27 -18.03 -18.19
N ALA A 5 -3.72 -17.52 -17.05
CA ALA A 5 -4.50 -16.29 -16.97
C ALA A 5 -3.80 -15.08 -17.62
N ARG A 6 -2.48 -15.13 -17.85
CA ARG A 6 -1.75 -14.08 -18.60
C ARG A 6 -2.19 -13.96 -20.05
N HIS A 7 -2.55 -15.06 -20.70
CA HIS A 7 -2.83 -15.12 -22.14
C HIS A 7 -4.21 -15.69 -22.47
N TYR A 8 -4.76 -16.50 -21.56
CA TYR A 8 -6.07 -17.10 -21.70
C TYR A 8 -7.15 -16.10 -21.27
N ARG A 9 -8.20 -15.96 -22.08
CA ARG A 9 -9.34 -15.07 -21.83
C ARG A 9 -10.63 -15.85 -21.97
N LEU A 10 -11.61 -15.56 -21.11
CA LEU A 10 -12.97 -16.03 -21.26
C LEU A 10 -13.74 -14.99 -22.08
N ASP A 11 -14.53 -15.45 -23.06
CA ASP A 11 -15.43 -14.58 -23.81
C ASP A 11 -16.61 -14.20 -22.91
N ILE A 12 -16.67 -12.91 -22.54
CA ILE A 12 -17.70 -12.38 -21.64
C ILE A 12 -19.12 -12.46 -22.22
N THR A 13 -19.25 -12.72 -23.53
CA THR A 13 -20.55 -12.85 -24.22
C THR A 13 -21.10 -14.27 -24.21
N GLN A 14 -20.33 -15.26 -23.72
CA GLN A 14 -20.68 -16.67 -23.74
C GLN A 14 -20.75 -17.24 -22.32
N ALA A 15 -21.88 -17.85 -21.97
CA ALA A 15 -22.03 -18.57 -20.71
C ALA A 15 -21.56 -20.04 -20.84
N PRO A 16 -21.00 -20.65 -19.78
CA PRO A 16 -20.72 -20.06 -18.47
C PRO A 16 -19.38 -19.30 -18.43
N LEU A 17 -19.31 -18.23 -17.62
CA LEU A 17 -18.07 -17.47 -17.37
C LEU A 17 -17.14 -18.17 -16.35
N MET A 18 -17.16 -19.50 -16.34
CA MET A 18 -16.32 -20.36 -15.54
C MET A 18 -15.98 -21.64 -16.30
N ARG A 19 -14.80 -22.20 -16.05
CA ARG A 19 -14.29 -23.38 -16.75
C ARG A 19 -13.35 -24.16 -15.86
N ILE A 20 -13.56 -25.46 -15.75
CA ILE A 20 -12.58 -26.37 -15.16
C ILE A 20 -11.69 -26.92 -16.28
N ALA A 21 -10.39 -26.70 -16.15
CA ALA A 21 -9.36 -27.36 -16.95
C ALA A 21 -8.65 -28.38 -16.07
N PHE A 22 -8.36 -29.57 -16.58
CA PHE A 22 -7.66 -30.61 -15.81
C PHE A 22 -6.66 -31.37 -16.66
N SER A 23 -5.65 -31.94 -16.01
CA SER A 23 -4.61 -32.76 -16.64
C SER A 23 -4.10 -33.80 -15.65
N HIS A 24 -3.64 -34.94 -16.19
CA HIS A 24 -2.94 -35.94 -15.42
C HIS A 24 -1.47 -35.53 -15.23
N ASP A 25 -1.01 -35.50 -13.99
CA ASP A 25 0.37 -35.29 -13.58
C ASP A 25 1.00 -36.65 -13.27
N ALA A 26 1.39 -37.34 -14.34
CA ALA A 26 1.92 -38.70 -14.26
C ALA A 26 3.17 -38.84 -13.35
N PRO A 27 4.13 -37.90 -13.33
CA PRO A 27 5.27 -37.96 -12.40
C PRO A 27 4.86 -38.00 -10.92
N ASN A 28 3.80 -37.28 -10.54
CA ASN A 28 3.32 -37.23 -9.16
C ASN A 28 2.09 -38.13 -8.90
N GLN A 29 1.70 -38.96 -9.89
CA GLN A 29 0.55 -39.89 -9.81
C GLN A 29 -0.75 -39.21 -9.33
N ARG A 30 -1.03 -38.00 -9.83
CA ARG A 30 -2.19 -37.19 -9.41
C ARG A 30 -2.90 -36.55 -10.59
N TRP A 31 -4.14 -36.14 -10.36
CA TRP A 31 -4.85 -35.23 -11.26
C TRP A 31 -4.73 -33.81 -10.75
N VAL A 32 -4.48 -32.88 -11.67
CA VAL A 32 -4.47 -31.45 -11.37
C VAL A 32 -5.66 -30.82 -12.10
N ALA A 33 -6.49 -30.11 -11.35
CA ALA A 33 -7.60 -29.33 -11.88
C ALA A 33 -7.40 -27.85 -11.54
N MET A 34 -7.84 -26.98 -12.44
CA MET A 34 -7.82 -25.54 -12.33
C MET A 34 -9.22 -25.03 -12.66
N LEU A 35 -9.83 -24.33 -11.71
CA LEU A 35 -11.07 -23.60 -11.93
C LEU A 35 -10.71 -22.17 -12.39
N LEU A 36 -11.03 -21.87 -13.64
CA LEU A 36 -10.95 -20.52 -14.20
C LEU A 36 -12.33 -19.88 -14.10
N PHE A 37 -12.41 -18.62 -13.70
CA PHE A 37 -13.65 -17.86 -13.75
C PHE A 37 -13.36 -16.39 -14.02
N HIS A 38 -14.33 -15.66 -14.56
CA HIS A 38 -14.24 -14.21 -14.70
C HIS A 38 -14.82 -13.54 -13.45
N HIS A 39 -14.12 -12.55 -12.88
CA HIS A 39 -14.60 -11.77 -11.72
C HIS A 39 -15.94 -11.05 -11.92
N MET A 40 -16.48 -11.02 -13.14
CA MET A 40 -17.80 -10.43 -13.41
C MET A 40 -18.92 -11.36 -12.94
N ALA A 41 -18.65 -12.67 -12.85
CA ALA A 41 -19.59 -13.69 -12.43
C ALA A 41 -19.45 -14.07 -10.95
N LEU A 42 -18.25 -13.94 -10.37
CA LEU A 42 -17.93 -14.44 -9.02
C LEU A 42 -16.96 -13.50 -8.30
N ASP A 43 -17.32 -13.11 -7.08
CA ASP A 43 -16.40 -12.56 -6.08
C ASP A 43 -15.87 -13.65 -5.12
N HIS A 44 -14.98 -13.27 -4.19
CA HIS A 44 -14.39 -14.21 -3.25
C HIS A 44 -15.42 -14.88 -2.34
N VAL A 45 -16.45 -14.15 -1.89
CA VAL A 45 -17.56 -14.73 -1.09
C VAL A 45 -18.35 -15.73 -1.94
N ALA A 46 -18.63 -15.43 -3.21
CA ALA A 46 -19.27 -16.37 -4.12
C ALA A 46 -18.42 -17.65 -4.29
N MET A 47 -17.09 -17.54 -4.26
CA MET A 47 -16.21 -18.71 -4.33
C MET A 47 -16.31 -19.58 -3.08
N GLU A 48 -16.44 -19.00 -1.89
CA GLU A 48 -16.69 -19.76 -0.66
C GLU A 48 -18.02 -20.53 -0.75
N VAL A 49 -19.08 -19.91 -1.30
CA VAL A 49 -20.35 -20.59 -1.57
C VAL A 49 -20.16 -21.76 -2.55
N VAL A 50 -19.43 -21.56 -3.66
CA VAL A 50 -19.12 -22.63 -4.61
C VAL A 50 -18.36 -23.78 -3.93
N GLN A 51 -17.39 -23.48 -3.05
CA GLN A 51 -16.67 -24.49 -2.29
C GLN A 51 -17.57 -25.27 -1.33
N GLN A 52 -18.48 -24.59 -0.63
CA GLN A 52 -19.45 -25.22 0.25
C GLN A 52 -20.40 -26.14 -0.52
N GLU A 53 -20.86 -25.71 -1.70
CA GLU A 53 -21.71 -26.54 -2.56
C GLU A 53 -20.94 -27.76 -3.08
N MET A 54 -19.70 -27.57 -3.57
CA MET A 54 -18.83 -28.68 -3.98
C MET A 54 -18.61 -29.70 -2.85
N GLN A 55 -18.38 -29.21 -1.62
CA GLN A 55 -18.25 -30.04 -0.43
C GLN A 55 -19.50 -30.87 -0.18
N ALA A 56 -20.69 -30.26 -0.28
CA ALA A 56 -21.95 -30.98 -0.13
C ALA A 56 -22.11 -32.08 -1.19
N TYR A 57 -21.70 -31.83 -2.44
CA TYR A 57 -21.70 -32.85 -3.49
C TYR A 57 -20.72 -34.00 -3.18
N LEU A 58 -19.51 -33.71 -2.72
CA LEU A 58 -18.49 -34.72 -2.38
C LEU A 58 -18.94 -35.62 -1.22
N LEU A 59 -19.68 -35.06 -0.26
CA LEU A 59 -20.26 -35.80 0.87
C LEU A 59 -21.57 -36.53 0.54
N GLY A 60 -22.07 -36.46 -0.70
CA GLY A 60 -23.36 -37.04 -1.09
C GLY A 60 -24.58 -36.31 -0.49
N GLN A 61 -24.40 -35.07 -0.03
CA GLN A 61 -25.41 -34.22 0.61
C GLN A 61 -25.98 -33.17 -0.35
N ALA A 62 -25.93 -33.41 -1.66
CA ALA A 62 -26.38 -32.47 -2.69
C ALA A 62 -27.82 -31.96 -2.48
N ASN A 63 -28.70 -32.78 -1.89
CA ASN A 63 -30.09 -32.41 -1.59
C ASN A 63 -30.23 -31.32 -0.50
N ALA A 64 -29.16 -31.03 0.26
CA ALA A 64 -29.13 -29.97 1.25
C ALA A 64 -28.75 -28.60 0.65
N VAL A 65 -28.28 -28.57 -0.60
CA VAL A 65 -27.98 -27.32 -1.31
C VAL A 65 -29.29 -26.70 -1.77
N GLY A 66 -29.70 -25.60 -1.13
CA GLY A 66 -30.91 -24.85 -1.53
C GLY A 66 -30.75 -24.16 -2.88
N ASP A 67 -31.87 -23.72 -3.47
CA ASP A 67 -31.92 -23.10 -4.80
C ASP A 67 -30.98 -21.89 -4.97
N ALA A 68 -30.45 -21.71 -6.18
CA ALA A 68 -29.61 -20.58 -6.52
C ALA A 68 -30.39 -19.26 -6.50
N VAL A 69 -29.89 -18.28 -5.74
CA VAL A 69 -30.48 -16.94 -5.66
C VAL A 69 -30.09 -16.12 -6.91
N PRO A 70 -31.05 -15.61 -7.71
CA PRO A 70 -30.73 -14.88 -8.93
C PRO A 70 -30.07 -13.52 -8.66
N TYR A 71 -28.83 -13.33 -9.14
CA TYR A 71 -28.08 -12.07 -9.04
C TYR A 71 -28.81 -10.84 -9.62
N ARG A 72 -29.71 -11.04 -10.60
CA ARG A 72 -30.52 -9.96 -11.19
C ARG A 72 -31.34 -9.17 -10.16
N ASN A 73 -31.71 -9.79 -9.04
CA ASN A 73 -32.48 -9.12 -7.98
C ASN A 73 -31.62 -8.06 -7.29
N TYR A 74 -30.35 -8.38 -7.00
CA TYR A 74 -29.37 -7.42 -6.49
C TYR A 74 -29.13 -6.28 -7.48
N VAL A 75 -28.98 -6.59 -8.78
CA VAL A 75 -28.82 -5.57 -9.82
C VAL A 75 -30.03 -4.62 -9.87
N ALA A 76 -31.24 -5.14 -9.71
CA ALA A 76 -32.44 -4.31 -9.64
C ALA A 76 -32.44 -3.40 -8.41
N GLN A 77 -32.08 -3.91 -7.23
CA GLN A 77 -31.96 -3.12 -6.01
C GLN A 77 -30.90 -2.01 -6.15
N ALA A 78 -29.72 -2.34 -6.68
CA ALA A 78 -28.65 -1.37 -6.93
C ALA A 78 -29.06 -0.28 -7.93
N ARG A 79 -29.91 -0.60 -8.90
CA ARG A 79 -30.40 0.35 -9.92
C ARG A 79 -31.60 1.19 -9.45
N LEU A 80 -32.44 0.63 -8.59
CA LEU A 80 -33.67 1.27 -8.09
C LEU A 80 -33.50 1.92 -6.71
N GLY A 81 -32.33 1.78 -6.09
CA GLY A 81 -32.00 2.37 -4.81
C GLY A 81 -31.79 3.89 -4.91
N VAL A 82 -30.63 4.36 -4.48
CA VAL A 82 -30.31 5.79 -4.46
C VAL A 82 -30.24 6.36 -5.89
N SER A 83 -30.79 7.56 -6.10
CA SER A 83 -30.77 8.18 -7.42
C SER A 83 -29.36 8.57 -7.84
N ARG A 84 -29.13 8.65 -9.14
CA ARG A 84 -27.84 9.07 -9.70
C ARG A 84 -27.43 10.47 -9.19
N GLU A 85 -28.39 11.39 -9.10
CA GLU A 85 -28.17 12.77 -8.66
C GLU A 85 -27.75 12.82 -7.19
N ALA A 86 -28.32 11.96 -6.34
CA ALA A 86 -27.94 11.85 -4.94
C ALA A 86 -26.51 11.29 -4.80
N HIS A 87 -26.13 10.29 -5.60
CA HIS A 87 -24.73 9.83 -5.66
C HIS A 87 -23.79 10.95 -6.11
N GLU A 88 -24.13 11.68 -7.19
CA GLU A 88 -23.30 12.78 -7.70
C GLU A 88 -23.17 13.92 -6.69
N ALA A 89 -24.23 14.27 -5.96
CA ALA A 89 -24.18 15.28 -4.91
C ALA A 89 -23.21 14.90 -3.79
N PHE A 90 -23.34 13.66 -3.28
CA PHE A 90 -22.47 13.13 -2.25
C PHE A 90 -20.99 13.07 -2.68
N PHE A 91 -20.70 12.55 -3.88
CA PHE A 91 -19.32 12.47 -4.35
C PHE A 91 -18.74 13.83 -4.72
N ARG A 92 -19.56 14.80 -5.14
CA ARG A 92 -19.11 16.17 -5.41
C ARG A 92 -18.79 16.92 -4.11
N GLU A 93 -19.56 16.72 -3.05
CA GLU A 93 -19.19 17.19 -1.70
C GLU A 93 -17.89 16.53 -1.23
N MET A 94 -17.75 15.22 -1.49
CA MET A 94 -16.62 14.42 -1.05
C MET A 94 -15.30 14.79 -1.76
N LEU A 95 -15.34 15.03 -3.07
CA LEU A 95 -14.17 15.01 -3.96
C LEU A 95 -14.03 16.26 -4.84
N GLY A 96 -14.99 17.19 -4.82
CA GLY A 96 -15.07 18.28 -5.80
C GLY A 96 -13.90 19.26 -5.79
N ASP A 97 -13.17 19.34 -4.68
CA ASP A 97 -11.95 20.13 -4.46
C ASP A 97 -10.66 19.30 -4.60
N ILE A 98 -10.76 18.00 -4.93
CA ILE A 98 -9.60 17.15 -5.22
C ILE A 98 -9.21 17.34 -6.69
N ASP A 99 -8.10 18.03 -6.94
CA ASP A 99 -7.54 18.32 -8.26
C ASP A 99 -6.38 17.38 -8.64
N GLU A 100 -5.74 16.76 -7.64
CA GLU A 100 -4.64 15.83 -7.84
C GLU A 100 -4.92 14.42 -7.27
N PRO A 101 -4.39 13.37 -7.93
CA PRO A 101 -4.56 12.01 -7.46
C PRO A 101 -3.69 11.69 -6.24
N THR A 102 -4.10 10.66 -5.50
CA THR A 102 -3.25 10.05 -4.45
C THR A 102 -2.49 8.86 -5.05
N LEU A 103 -1.18 9.02 -5.18
CA LEU A 103 -0.29 8.08 -5.85
C LEU A 103 0.87 7.67 -4.94
N PRO A 104 0.67 6.67 -4.07
CA PRO A 104 1.72 6.16 -3.19
C PRO A 104 2.95 5.73 -3.98
N PHE A 105 4.14 6.12 -3.50
CA PHE A 105 5.42 5.84 -4.16
C PHE A 105 5.53 6.39 -5.60
N GLY A 106 4.64 7.30 -6.01
CA GLY A 106 4.58 7.83 -7.38
C GLY A 106 4.07 6.83 -8.42
N VAL A 107 3.55 5.66 -8.01
CA VAL A 107 3.14 4.60 -8.94
C VAL A 107 1.74 4.90 -9.48
N GLN A 108 1.65 5.17 -10.78
CA GLN A 108 0.42 5.53 -11.49
C GLN A 108 -0.21 4.40 -12.29
N ASP A 109 0.56 3.35 -12.60
CA ASP A 109 0.15 2.34 -13.56
C ASP A 109 -0.91 1.38 -13.00
N VAL A 110 -2.16 1.84 -13.00
CA VAL A 110 -3.36 1.03 -12.69
C VAL A 110 -3.83 0.17 -13.88
N GLN A 111 -3.07 0.14 -14.98
CA GLN A 111 -3.38 -0.64 -16.18
C GLN A 111 -2.37 -1.77 -16.44
N GLY A 112 -1.42 -1.96 -15.54
CA GLY A 112 -0.46 -3.06 -15.60
C GLY A 112 -1.15 -4.41 -15.73
N ASP A 113 -0.47 -5.37 -16.35
CA ASP A 113 -0.97 -6.74 -16.57
C ASP A 113 -0.91 -7.63 -15.31
N GLY A 114 -0.61 -7.02 -14.15
CA GLY A 114 -0.38 -7.68 -12.87
C GLY A 114 0.82 -8.62 -12.89
N ARG A 115 1.77 -8.43 -13.81
CA ARG A 115 3.05 -9.18 -13.79
C ARG A 115 3.93 -8.65 -12.66
N ASP A 116 4.58 -9.59 -11.98
CA ASP A 116 5.53 -9.34 -10.92
C ASP A 116 4.94 -8.47 -9.80
N ILE A 117 3.87 -8.95 -9.15
CA ILE A 117 3.38 -8.39 -7.89
C ILE A 117 4.07 -9.16 -6.76
N GLU A 118 4.70 -8.43 -5.84
CA GLU A 118 5.18 -9.00 -4.59
C GLU A 118 4.02 -9.06 -3.59
N GLU A 119 3.88 -10.20 -2.92
CA GLU A 119 2.89 -10.42 -1.88
C GLU A 119 3.58 -10.72 -0.55
N HIS A 120 3.10 -10.08 0.52
CA HIS A 120 3.54 -10.39 1.87
C HIS A 120 2.34 -10.43 2.82
N THR A 121 2.23 -11.51 3.59
CA THR A 121 1.19 -11.68 4.60
C THR A 121 1.79 -11.73 6.00
N ARG A 122 1.23 -10.95 6.92
CA ARG A 122 1.64 -10.90 8.32
C ARG A 122 0.43 -10.89 9.26
N PRO A 123 0.37 -11.79 10.26
CA PRO A 123 -0.63 -11.70 11.32
C PRO A 123 -0.32 -10.53 12.25
N VAL A 124 -1.37 -9.90 12.78
CA VAL A 124 -1.28 -8.87 13.81
C VAL A 124 -1.27 -9.54 15.18
N GLU A 125 -0.36 -9.11 16.05
CA GLU A 125 -0.22 -9.66 17.40
C GLU A 125 -1.51 -9.46 18.20
N VAL A 126 -1.92 -10.48 18.94
CA VAL A 126 -3.17 -10.49 19.72
C VAL A 126 -3.28 -9.28 20.66
N ALA A 127 -2.16 -8.83 21.23
CA ALA A 127 -2.13 -7.66 22.10
C ALA A 127 -2.54 -6.37 21.35
N LEU A 128 -2.07 -6.17 20.13
CA LEU A 128 -2.42 -5.02 19.30
C LEU A 128 -3.89 -5.10 18.84
N ASP A 129 -4.36 -6.27 18.43
CA ASP A 129 -5.78 -6.51 18.10
C ASP A 129 -6.71 -6.11 19.26
N LEU A 130 -6.42 -6.58 20.48
CA LEU A 130 -7.23 -6.28 21.66
C LEU A 130 -7.25 -4.78 21.97
N ARG A 131 -6.12 -4.09 21.84
CA ARG A 131 -6.02 -2.63 22.05
C ARG A 131 -6.83 -1.87 21.00
N LEU A 132 -6.70 -2.22 19.72
CA LEU A 132 -7.47 -1.62 18.62
C LEU A 132 -8.98 -1.78 18.83
N ARG A 133 -9.42 -2.99 19.21
CA ARG A 133 -10.84 -3.25 19.51
C ARG A 133 -11.33 -2.53 20.75
N ALA A 134 -10.50 -2.40 21.78
CA ALA A 134 -10.85 -1.63 22.97
C ALA A 134 -11.06 -0.15 22.61
N GLN A 135 -10.17 0.45 21.83
CA GLN A 135 -10.31 1.82 21.35
C GLN A 135 -11.55 2.00 20.45
N ALA A 136 -11.79 1.07 19.53
CA ALA A 136 -12.99 1.09 18.68
C ALA A 136 -14.28 1.14 19.53
N ARG A 137 -14.39 0.26 20.53
CA ARG A 137 -15.53 0.20 21.46
C ARG A 137 -15.66 1.48 22.29
N GLN A 138 -14.56 1.99 22.84
CA GLN A 138 -14.57 3.21 23.65
C GLN A 138 -15.01 4.44 22.85
N LEU A 139 -14.64 4.52 21.58
CA LEU A 139 -15.00 5.63 20.69
C LEU A 139 -16.37 5.47 20.02
N GLY A 140 -16.98 4.29 20.11
CA GLY A 140 -18.25 3.96 19.46
C GLY A 140 -18.12 3.84 17.94
N VAL A 141 -16.98 3.34 17.45
CA VAL A 141 -16.68 3.20 16.01
C VAL A 141 -16.34 1.74 15.66
N SER A 142 -16.29 1.41 14.37
CA SER A 142 -15.83 0.10 13.91
C SER A 142 -14.30 -0.01 13.91
N ALA A 143 -13.77 -1.22 14.13
CA ALA A 143 -12.33 -1.49 13.99
C ALA A 143 -11.83 -1.15 12.57
N ALA A 144 -12.67 -1.40 11.56
CA ALA A 144 -12.43 -0.96 10.18
C ALA A 144 -12.08 0.53 10.10
N SER A 145 -12.71 1.41 10.90
CA SER A 145 -12.44 2.85 10.87
C SER A 145 -11.03 3.19 11.34
N LEU A 146 -10.49 2.48 12.34
CA LEU A 146 -9.11 2.64 12.77
C LEU A 146 -8.13 2.16 11.70
N VAL A 147 -8.43 1.01 11.08
CA VAL A 147 -7.60 0.44 10.00
C VAL A 147 -7.58 1.36 8.77
N HIS A 148 -8.72 1.93 8.38
CA HIS A 148 -8.78 2.90 7.28
C HIS A 148 -7.96 4.16 7.59
N LEU A 149 -7.98 4.64 8.84
CA LEU A 149 -7.18 5.79 9.23
C LEU A 149 -5.68 5.48 9.30
N ALA A 150 -5.30 4.32 9.81
CA ALA A 150 -3.90 3.85 9.78
C ALA A 150 -3.41 3.69 8.34
N TRP A 151 -4.24 3.18 7.44
CA TRP A 151 -3.90 3.11 6.02
C TRP A 151 -3.73 4.49 5.39
N ALA A 152 -4.64 5.42 5.66
CA ALA A 152 -4.51 6.82 5.21
C ALA A 152 -3.19 7.46 5.68
N GLN A 153 -2.75 7.16 6.91
CA GLN A 153 -1.45 7.63 7.42
C GLN A 153 -0.28 7.05 6.61
N VAL A 154 -0.29 5.74 6.33
CA VAL A 154 0.72 5.12 5.47
C VAL A 154 0.77 5.81 4.13
N LEU A 155 -0.39 5.91 3.46
CA LEU A 155 -0.49 6.54 2.14
C LEU A 155 -0.02 8.00 2.14
N GLY A 156 -0.35 8.78 3.18
CA GLY A 156 0.06 10.17 3.25
C GLY A 156 1.56 10.37 3.43
N LYS A 157 2.23 9.53 4.22
CA LYS A 157 3.68 9.59 4.36
C LYS A 157 4.41 9.20 3.08
N VAL A 158 3.93 8.17 2.36
CA VAL A 158 4.60 7.68 1.14
C VAL A 158 4.20 8.41 -0.14
N SER A 159 3.18 9.27 -0.07
CA SER A 159 2.79 10.18 -1.17
C SER A 159 3.12 11.65 -0.90
N GLY A 160 3.50 12.00 0.33
CA GLY A 160 3.75 13.39 0.75
C GLY A 160 2.49 14.25 0.86
N LYS A 161 1.30 13.63 0.98
CA LYS A 161 0.00 14.31 1.02
C LYS A 161 -0.70 14.17 2.38
N GLN A 162 -1.56 15.12 2.70
CA GLN A 162 -2.37 15.12 3.93
C GLN A 162 -3.87 14.90 3.67
N ASP A 163 -4.34 15.20 2.47
CA ASP A 163 -5.68 14.88 2.03
C ASP A 163 -5.61 13.74 1.01
N LEU A 164 -6.06 12.56 1.43
CA LEU A 164 -5.83 11.31 0.72
C LEU A 164 -7.13 10.78 0.19
N VAL A 165 -7.13 10.34 -1.06
CA VAL A 165 -8.21 9.55 -1.65
C VAL A 165 -7.67 8.17 -1.97
N PHE A 166 -8.33 7.12 -1.49
CA PHE A 166 -8.00 5.75 -1.86
C PHE A 166 -9.27 4.94 -2.05
N GLY A 167 -9.19 3.84 -2.77
CA GLY A 167 -10.35 2.97 -2.95
C GLY A 167 -10.56 2.11 -1.72
N THR A 168 -11.78 2.09 -1.18
CA THR A 168 -12.22 1.10 -0.21
C THR A 168 -13.15 0.10 -0.92
N VAL A 169 -12.95 -1.18 -0.65
CA VAL A 169 -13.81 -2.24 -1.17
C VAL A 169 -14.97 -2.46 -0.20
N LEU A 170 -16.19 -2.22 -0.67
CA LEU A 170 -17.42 -2.44 0.08
C LEU A 170 -18.06 -3.77 -0.35
N MET A 171 -18.57 -4.52 0.61
CA MET A 171 -19.34 -5.74 0.39
C MET A 171 -20.84 -5.43 0.37
N GLY A 172 -21.45 -5.37 -0.81
CA GLY A 172 -22.88 -5.10 -0.97
C GLY A 172 -23.82 -6.24 -0.55
N ARG A 173 -23.30 -7.31 0.07
CA ARG A 173 -24.11 -8.48 0.50
C ARG A 173 -24.92 -8.20 1.77
N MET A 174 -24.51 -7.25 2.60
CA MET A 174 -25.18 -6.91 3.86
C MET A 174 -26.59 -6.32 3.68
N GLN A 175 -26.90 -5.74 2.51
CA GLN A 175 -28.20 -5.13 2.21
C GLN A 175 -29.07 -5.93 1.21
N GLY A 176 -28.58 -7.06 0.70
CA GLY A 176 -29.21 -7.76 -0.43
C GLY A 176 -30.49 -8.55 -0.15
N GLY A 177 -31.05 -8.47 1.07
CA GLY A 177 -32.23 -9.24 1.49
C GLY A 177 -31.93 -10.72 1.78
N ASP A 178 -32.98 -11.48 2.15
CA ASP A 178 -32.86 -12.90 2.51
C ASP A 178 -32.18 -13.71 1.40
N GLY A 179 -31.06 -14.34 1.73
CA GLY A 179 -30.31 -15.23 0.83
C GLY A 179 -29.24 -14.56 -0.05
N ALA A 180 -29.05 -13.24 0.04
CA ALA A 180 -27.96 -12.55 -0.68
C ALA A 180 -26.56 -13.04 -0.30
N GLU A 181 -26.39 -13.57 0.90
CA GLU A 181 -25.16 -14.23 1.35
C GLU A 181 -24.81 -15.46 0.49
N ARG A 182 -25.82 -16.17 -0.05
CA ARG A 182 -25.64 -17.37 -0.90
C ARG A 182 -25.72 -17.09 -2.40
N ALA A 183 -25.98 -15.85 -2.81
CA ALA A 183 -26.08 -15.52 -4.22
C ALA A 183 -24.70 -15.56 -4.91
N LEU A 184 -24.63 -16.15 -6.09
CA LEU A 184 -23.44 -16.09 -6.94
C LEU A 184 -23.47 -14.80 -7.77
N GLY A 185 -22.41 -14.00 -7.70
CA GLY A 185 -22.33 -12.73 -8.41
C GLY A 185 -21.19 -11.84 -7.90
N MET A 186 -21.05 -10.68 -8.53
CA MET A 186 -20.11 -9.64 -8.11
C MET A 186 -20.80 -8.68 -7.14
N PHE A 187 -20.59 -8.85 -5.84
CA PHE A 187 -21.18 -7.98 -4.81
C PHE A 187 -20.18 -7.00 -4.20
N ILE A 188 -18.90 -7.09 -4.59
CA ILE A 188 -17.91 -6.09 -4.19
C ILE A 188 -17.98 -4.87 -5.10
N ASN A 189 -17.89 -3.69 -4.49
CA ASN A 189 -17.77 -2.43 -5.21
C ASN A 189 -16.61 -1.62 -4.62
N THR A 190 -15.88 -0.93 -5.48
CA THR A 190 -14.77 -0.05 -5.06
C THR A 190 -15.22 1.38 -5.15
N LEU A 191 -15.19 2.09 -4.03
CA LEU A 191 -15.53 3.51 -3.97
C LEU A 191 -14.38 4.33 -3.39
N PRO A 192 -14.20 5.58 -3.86
CA PRO A 192 -13.22 6.48 -3.26
C PRO A 192 -13.63 6.85 -1.85
N LEU A 193 -12.69 6.74 -0.92
CA LEU A 193 -12.77 7.29 0.42
C LEU A 193 -11.72 8.38 0.54
N ARG A 194 -12.17 9.59 0.88
CA ARG A 194 -11.29 10.71 1.24
C ARG A 194 -11.08 10.76 2.75
N VAL A 195 -9.82 10.88 3.18
CA VAL A 195 -9.42 10.98 4.58
C VAL A 195 -8.36 12.07 4.72
N ASP A 196 -8.58 12.99 5.66
CA ASP A 196 -7.62 14.02 6.06
C ASP A 196 -6.78 13.52 7.25
N ILE A 197 -5.46 13.57 7.12
CA ILE A 197 -4.48 13.22 8.16
C ILE A 197 -3.65 14.43 8.62
N GLY A 198 -4.16 15.65 8.45
CA GLY A 198 -3.49 16.91 8.75
C GLY A 198 -3.28 17.18 10.25
N ALA A 199 -3.68 18.37 10.71
CA ALA A 199 -3.41 18.81 12.08
C ALA A 199 -4.42 18.28 13.12
N GLN A 200 -5.46 17.57 12.69
CA GLN A 200 -6.52 17.07 13.57
C GLN A 200 -5.99 16.02 14.55
N GLY A 201 -6.49 16.07 15.80
CA GLY A 201 -6.18 15.07 16.82
C GLY A 201 -6.70 13.67 16.44
N VAL A 202 -5.94 12.64 16.79
CA VAL A 202 -6.22 11.22 16.43
C VAL A 202 -7.66 10.80 16.73
N ARG A 203 -8.21 11.17 17.89
CA ARG A 203 -9.57 10.80 18.30
C ARG A 203 -10.64 11.38 17.37
N LEU A 204 -10.49 12.64 16.97
CA LEU A 204 -11.44 13.28 16.06
C LEU A 204 -11.27 12.71 14.64
N GLY A 205 -10.04 12.43 14.22
CA GLY A 205 -9.76 11.80 12.94
C GLY A 205 -10.40 10.42 12.80
N VAL A 206 -10.33 9.57 13.84
CA VAL A 206 -11.01 8.25 13.83
C VAL A 206 -12.53 8.41 13.69
N LYS A 207 -13.13 9.36 14.40
CA LYS A 207 -14.58 9.63 14.30
C LYS A 207 -14.97 10.18 12.94
N ALA A 208 -14.15 11.04 12.34
CA ALA A 208 -14.35 11.56 10.99
C ALA A 208 -14.27 10.44 9.94
N ALA A 209 -13.26 9.59 10.02
CA ALA A 209 -13.12 8.41 9.16
C ALA A 209 -14.33 7.48 9.29
N HIS A 210 -14.79 7.22 10.53
CA HIS A 210 -15.98 6.41 10.79
C HIS A 210 -17.24 7.03 10.16
N ALA A 211 -17.47 8.33 10.37
CA ALA A 211 -18.61 9.02 9.78
C ALA A 211 -18.59 8.98 8.25
N ARG A 212 -17.41 9.15 7.63
CA ARG A 212 -17.21 9.07 6.18
C ARG A 212 -17.52 7.68 5.64
N LEU A 213 -17.02 6.63 6.31
CA LEU A 213 -17.28 5.24 5.95
C LEU A 213 -18.77 4.90 6.05
N THR A 214 -19.43 5.30 7.14
CA THR A 214 -20.87 5.07 7.33
C THR A 214 -21.70 5.80 6.28
N ALA A 215 -21.37 7.05 5.95
CA ALA A 215 -22.05 7.79 4.90
C ALA A 215 -21.85 7.13 3.51
N LEU A 216 -20.65 6.60 3.25
CA LEU A 216 -20.32 5.91 2.01
C LEU A 216 -21.17 4.64 1.80
N LEU A 217 -21.55 3.92 2.87
CA LEU A 217 -22.44 2.75 2.77
C LEU A 217 -23.82 3.11 2.18
N GLY A 218 -24.34 4.31 2.44
CA GLY A 218 -25.57 4.80 1.81
C GLY A 218 -25.46 4.96 0.29
N HIS A 219 -24.23 4.99 -0.24
CA HIS A 219 -23.94 5.13 -1.67
C HIS A 219 -23.18 3.92 -2.22
N GLU A 220 -23.22 2.77 -1.56
CA GLU A 220 -22.41 1.58 -1.89
C GLU A 220 -22.65 1.02 -3.30
N HIS A 221 -23.77 1.35 -3.94
CA HIS A 221 -24.11 0.94 -5.32
C HIS A 221 -23.65 1.92 -6.41
N ALA A 222 -23.06 3.06 -6.04
CA ALA A 222 -22.57 4.01 -7.03
C ALA A 222 -21.44 3.42 -7.87
N SER A 223 -21.37 3.74 -9.15
CA SER A 223 -20.21 3.34 -9.96
C SER A 223 -18.98 4.19 -9.61
N LEU A 224 -17.80 3.57 -9.51
CA LEU A 224 -16.53 4.28 -9.35
C LEU A 224 -16.34 5.38 -10.40
N ALA A 225 -16.71 5.12 -11.66
CA ALA A 225 -16.60 6.10 -12.75
C ALA A 225 -17.46 7.36 -12.50
N LEU A 226 -18.61 7.24 -11.83
CA LEU A 226 -19.44 8.39 -11.44
C LEU A 226 -18.74 9.18 -10.34
N ALA A 227 -18.23 8.50 -9.32
CA ALA A 227 -17.52 9.16 -8.22
C ALA A 227 -16.26 9.89 -8.72
N GLN A 228 -15.46 9.26 -9.59
CA GLN A 228 -14.26 9.86 -10.18
C GLN A 228 -14.57 11.13 -10.98
N ARG A 229 -15.65 11.14 -11.78
CA ARG A 229 -16.09 12.33 -12.53
C ARG A 229 -16.53 13.50 -11.64
N CYS A 230 -16.76 13.26 -10.34
CA CYS A 230 -17.09 14.32 -9.40
C CYS A 230 -15.86 15.03 -8.84
N SER A 231 -14.65 14.53 -9.11
CA SER A 231 -13.38 15.17 -8.76
C SER A 231 -12.89 16.13 -9.84
N GLY A 232 -11.93 16.99 -9.49
CA GLY A 232 -11.20 17.86 -10.42
C GLY A 232 -10.06 17.18 -11.17
N VAL A 233 -9.76 15.90 -10.88
CA VAL A 233 -8.67 15.15 -11.52
C VAL A 233 -8.98 14.94 -13.02
N PRO A 234 -8.09 15.35 -13.94
CA PRO A 234 -8.35 15.23 -15.37
C PRO A 234 -8.28 13.78 -15.84
N ALA A 235 -9.25 13.35 -16.65
CA ALA A 235 -9.14 12.09 -17.38
C ALA A 235 -7.97 12.14 -18.38
N PRO A 236 -7.20 11.04 -18.57
CA PRO A 236 -7.42 9.68 -18.07
C PRO A 236 -6.74 9.35 -16.73
N THR A 237 -6.22 10.33 -15.99
CA THR A 237 -5.47 10.08 -14.74
C THR A 237 -6.38 9.44 -13.69
N PRO A 238 -5.95 8.34 -13.03
CA PRO A 238 -6.74 7.72 -11.98
C PRO A 238 -6.79 8.61 -10.73
N LEU A 239 -7.93 8.69 -10.07
CA LEU A 239 -8.09 9.44 -8.81
C LEU A 239 -7.19 8.91 -7.68
N PHE A 240 -6.92 7.61 -7.68
CA PHE A 240 -6.06 6.93 -6.71
C PHE A 240 -5.45 5.66 -7.34
N SER A 241 -4.31 5.21 -6.81
CA SER A 241 -3.67 3.95 -7.21
C SER A 241 -3.55 2.92 -6.08
N ALA A 242 -4.15 3.20 -4.91
CA ALA A 242 -4.14 2.30 -3.77
C ALA A 242 -5.55 1.87 -3.32
N LEU A 243 -5.65 0.62 -2.89
CA LEU A 243 -6.86 0.01 -2.35
C LEU A 243 -6.68 -0.48 -0.90
N LEU A 244 -7.76 -0.39 -0.14
CA LEU A 244 -7.97 -1.11 1.11
C LEU A 244 -9.18 -2.03 0.97
N ASN A 245 -8.95 -3.32 1.15
CA ASN A 245 -9.99 -4.34 1.19
C ASN A 245 -10.08 -4.88 2.62
N TYR A 246 -11.04 -4.39 3.39
CA TYR A 246 -11.28 -4.85 4.75
C TYR A 246 -12.41 -5.88 4.73
N ARG A 247 -12.10 -7.14 5.07
CA ARG A 247 -13.08 -8.21 5.14
C ARG A 247 -13.25 -8.72 6.56
N HIS A 248 -14.50 -8.97 6.94
CA HIS A 248 -14.79 -9.69 8.17
C HIS A 248 -15.01 -11.16 7.80
N SER A 249 -14.09 -12.01 8.24
CA SER A 249 -14.14 -13.44 7.98
C SER A 249 -14.50 -14.13 9.29
N ALA A 250 -15.63 -14.84 9.32
CA ALA A 250 -15.93 -15.71 10.46
C ALA A 250 -14.80 -16.75 10.57
N PRO A 251 -14.33 -17.10 11.78
CA PRO A 251 -13.30 -18.12 11.94
C PRO A 251 -13.79 -19.43 11.30
N SER A 252 -13.14 -19.85 10.21
CA SER A 252 -13.42 -21.14 9.58
C SER A 252 -12.88 -22.23 10.50
N VAL A 253 -13.72 -22.72 11.42
CA VAL A 253 -13.42 -23.96 12.12
C VAL A 253 -13.53 -25.07 11.07
N VAL A 254 -12.39 -25.52 10.55
CA VAL A 254 -12.33 -26.66 9.64
C VAL A 254 -12.89 -27.86 10.40
N SER A 255 -14.14 -28.23 10.11
CA SER A 255 -14.79 -29.35 10.77
C SER A 255 -14.19 -30.67 10.29
N ALA A 256 -14.28 -31.73 11.09
CA ALA A 256 -13.86 -33.08 10.67
C ALA A 256 -14.56 -33.50 9.35
N GLN A 257 -15.82 -33.10 9.17
CA GLN A 257 -16.58 -33.31 7.94
C GLN A 257 -16.00 -32.56 6.72
N THR A 258 -15.35 -31.42 6.94
CA THR A 258 -14.64 -30.68 5.88
C THR A 258 -13.36 -31.40 5.48
N LEU A 259 -12.60 -31.93 6.45
CA LEU A 259 -11.42 -32.76 6.18
C LEU A 259 -11.79 -34.05 5.42
N ASP A 260 -12.89 -34.70 5.78
CA ASP A 260 -13.37 -35.91 5.09
C ASP A 260 -13.83 -35.62 3.65
N ALA A 261 -14.53 -34.50 3.43
CA ALA A 261 -15.04 -34.15 2.09
C ALA A 261 -13.93 -33.90 1.06
N TRP A 262 -12.82 -33.31 1.51
CA TRP A 262 -11.67 -32.98 0.67
C TRP A 262 -10.56 -34.03 0.75
N GLN A 263 -10.83 -35.21 1.31
CA GLN A 263 -9.83 -36.27 1.44
C GLN A 263 -9.27 -36.68 0.07
N GLY A 264 -7.94 -36.58 -0.07
CA GLY A 264 -7.25 -36.84 -1.35
C GLY A 264 -7.24 -35.67 -2.34
N ILE A 265 -7.80 -34.52 -1.98
CA ILE A 265 -7.79 -33.28 -2.78
C ILE A 265 -6.99 -32.22 -2.01
N ALA A 266 -5.99 -31.63 -2.67
CA ALA A 266 -5.17 -30.56 -2.09
C ALA A 266 -5.25 -29.32 -2.97
N LEU A 267 -5.45 -28.16 -2.34
CA LEU A 267 -5.31 -26.88 -3.01
C LEU A 267 -3.81 -26.63 -3.26
N LEU A 268 -3.42 -26.50 -4.53
CA LEU A 268 -2.02 -26.30 -4.90
C LEU A 268 -1.63 -24.83 -4.95
N ASN A 269 -2.47 -23.97 -5.55
CA ASN A 269 -2.26 -22.53 -5.64
C ASN A 269 -3.58 -21.81 -5.97
N GLY A 270 -3.67 -20.52 -5.66
CA GLY A 270 -4.72 -19.61 -6.10
C GLY A 270 -4.12 -18.26 -6.48
N GLU A 271 -4.54 -17.68 -7.60
CA GLU A 271 -4.12 -16.33 -8.01
C GLU A 271 -5.35 -15.46 -8.21
N GLU A 272 -5.41 -14.34 -7.49
CA GLU A 272 -6.37 -13.25 -7.71
C GLU A 272 -5.59 -12.03 -8.23
N ARG A 273 -6.05 -11.41 -9.32
CA ARG A 273 -5.37 -10.25 -9.91
C ARG A 273 -6.12 -8.97 -9.60
N THR A 274 -5.43 -8.03 -8.96
CA THR A 274 -5.86 -6.64 -8.83
C THR A 274 -5.14 -5.79 -9.87
N ASN A 275 -5.86 -4.84 -10.46
CA ASN A 275 -5.27 -3.88 -11.40
C ASN A 275 -4.63 -2.68 -10.66
N TYR A 276 -4.66 -2.65 -9.33
CA TYR A 276 -4.11 -1.55 -8.54
C TYR A 276 -2.69 -1.84 -8.06
N PRO A 277 -1.73 -0.92 -8.27
CA PRO A 277 -0.33 -1.08 -7.89
C PRO A 277 -0.07 -1.35 -6.42
N LEU A 278 -0.99 -0.92 -5.54
CA LEU A 278 -0.88 -1.11 -4.11
C LEU A 278 -2.23 -1.53 -3.54
N THR A 279 -2.32 -2.74 -3.01
CA THR A 279 -3.52 -3.25 -2.35
C THR A 279 -3.16 -3.76 -0.97
N LEU A 280 -3.90 -3.30 0.05
CA LEU A 280 -3.88 -3.87 1.39
C LEU A 280 -5.17 -4.65 1.60
N ASN A 281 -5.07 -5.96 1.80
CA ASN A 281 -6.16 -6.78 2.31
C ASN A 281 -6.01 -6.91 3.82
N VAL A 282 -7.13 -6.76 4.54
CA VAL A 282 -7.21 -6.97 5.98
C VAL A 282 -8.30 -7.98 6.28
N ASP A 283 -7.91 -9.14 6.79
CA ASP A 283 -8.83 -10.16 7.27
C ASP A 283 -9.07 -9.95 8.78
N ASP A 284 -10.26 -9.50 9.17
CA ASP A 284 -10.73 -9.50 10.55
C ASP A 284 -11.32 -10.87 10.88
N LEU A 285 -10.56 -11.68 11.63
CA LEU A 285 -10.90 -13.05 12.02
C LEU A 285 -11.76 -13.11 13.31
N GLY A 286 -12.19 -11.95 13.83
CA GLY A 286 -12.90 -11.82 15.11
C GLY A 286 -11.99 -11.91 16.35
N SER A 287 -10.91 -12.71 16.29
CA SER A 287 -9.91 -12.85 17.35
C SER A 287 -8.49 -12.44 16.92
N GLY A 288 -8.38 -11.65 15.85
CA GLY A 288 -7.12 -11.19 15.30
C GLY A 288 -7.31 -10.57 13.92
N PHE A 289 -6.27 -9.91 13.43
CA PHE A 289 -6.18 -9.42 12.06
C PHE A 289 -5.06 -10.13 11.30
N SER A 290 -5.25 -10.34 10.00
CA SER A 290 -4.18 -10.67 9.06
C SER A 290 -4.06 -9.57 8.03
N LEU A 291 -2.84 -9.11 7.77
CA LEU A 291 -2.54 -8.08 6.76
C LEU A 291 -1.87 -8.76 5.57
N THR A 292 -2.42 -8.60 4.38
CA THR A 292 -1.78 -9.05 3.13
C THR A 292 -1.60 -7.87 2.21
N VAL A 293 -0.35 -7.54 1.90
CA VAL A 293 0.01 -6.47 0.97
C VAL A 293 0.38 -7.07 -0.37
N LEU A 294 -0.20 -6.50 -1.44
CA LEU A 294 0.18 -6.74 -2.82
C LEU A 294 0.71 -5.43 -3.41
N VAL A 295 1.96 -5.43 -3.85
CA VAL A 295 2.60 -4.22 -4.38
C VAL A 295 3.64 -4.54 -5.45
N ALA A 296 4.00 -3.55 -6.26
CA ALA A 296 5.14 -3.65 -7.17
C ALA A 296 6.46 -3.94 -6.39
N PRO A 297 7.33 -4.87 -6.84
CA PRO A 297 8.52 -5.35 -6.13
C PRO A 297 9.52 -4.27 -5.75
N HIS A 298 9.61 -3.18 -6.52
CA HIS A 298 10.51 -2.07 -6.21
C HIS A 298 10.09 -1.29 -4.94
N VAL A 299 8.84 -1.45 -4.48
CA VAL A 299 8.33 -0.85 -3.24
C VAL A 299 8.64 -1.74 -2.03
N GLY A 300 8.50 -3.06 -2.18
CA GLY A 300 8.64 -4.05 -1.10
C GLY A 300 7.34 -4.28 -0.33
N ALA A 301 6.72 -5.46 -0.49
CA ALA A 301 5.45 -5.80 0.15
C ALA A 301 5.60 -5.90 1.68
N GLN A 302 6.69 -6.51 2.15
CA GLN A 302 7.02 -6.58 3.57
C GLN A 302 7.15 -5.19 4.20
N ARG A 303 7.85 -4.26 3.52
CA ARG A 303 8.07 -2.90 4.01
C ARG A 303 6.76 -2.14 4.24
N VAL A 304 5.83 -2.24 3.29
CA VAL A 304 4.50 -1.62 3.43
C VAL A 304 3.66 -2.30 4.51
N CYS A 305 3.80 -3.61 4.68
CA CYS A 305 3.15 -4.34 5.76
C CYS A 305 3.66 -3.85 7.13
N ASP A 306 4.97 -3.65 7.28
CA ASP A 306 5.59 -3.12 8.49
C ASP A 306 5.19 -1.65 8.74
N TYR A 307 5.00 -0.85 7.68
CA TYR A 307 4.43 0.48 7.80
C TYR A 307 3.01 0.49 8.33
N MET A 308 2.17 -0.39 7.79
CA MET A 308 0.79 -0.51 8.24
C MET A 308 0.72 -1.00 9.69
N HIS A 309 1.54 -1.99 10.04
CA HIS A 309 1.65 -2.48 11.41
C HIS A 309 2.03 -1.36 12.38
N THR A 310 3.12 -0.63 12.08
CA THR A 310 3.57 0.51 12.89
C THR A 310 2.52 1.60 12.97
N ALA A 311 1.81 1.91 11.87
CA ALA A 311 0.75 2.92 11.85
C ALA A 311 -0.44 2.55 12.74
N MET A 312 -0.79 1.27 12.84
CA MET A 312 -1.83 0.81 13.77
C MET A 312 -1.37 0.91 15.22
N GLU A 313 -0.11 0.55 15.50
CA GLU A 313 0.48 0.62 16.84
C GLU A 313 0.57 2.07 17.33
N THR A 314 1.14 2.98 16.53
CA THR A 314 1.27 4.40 16.90
C THR A 314 -0.09 5.09 17.01
N LEU A 315 -1.07 4.71 16.17
CA LEU A 315 -2.44 5.21 16.29
C LEU A 315 -3.08 4.79 17.61
N VAL A 316 -2.99 3.51 17.99
CA VAL A 316 -3.61 3.03 19.22
C VAL A 316 -2.92 3.59 20.47
N GLU A 317 -1.60 3.71 20.45
CA GLU A 317 -0.82 4.38 21.50
C GLU A 317 -1.23 5.83 21.68
N ALA A 318 -1.36 6.58 20.58
CA ALA A 318 -1.79 7.97 20.64
C ALA A 318 -3.22 8.10 21.18
N LEU A 319 -4.14 7.19 20.81
CA LEU A 319 -5.49 7.18 21.36
C LEU A 319 -5.52 6.91 22.87
N GLU A 320 -4.64 6.02 23.35
CA GLU A 320 -4.54 5.66 24.77
C GLU A 320 -3.91 6.77 25.62
N GLN A 321 -2.85 7.41 25.12
CA GLN A 321 -1.99 8.29 25.93
C GLN A 321 -2.22 9.79 25.65
N ALA A 322 -2.48 10.15 24.40
CA ALA A 322 -2.53 11.54 23.96
C ALA A 322 -3.51 11.71 22.78
N PRO A 323 -4.84 11.56 22.99
CA PRO A 323 -5.84 11.46 21.92
C PRO A 323 -6.00 12.74 21.06
N ASP A 324 -5.38 13.84 21.49
CA ASP A 324 -5.35 15.12 20.78
C ASP A 324 -4.04 15.32 19.98
N THR A 325 -3.15 14.32 19.96
CA THR A 325 -1.95 14.32 19.11
C THR A 325 -2.34 14.46 17.64
N PRO A 326 -1.74 15.40 16.88
CA PRO A 326 -2.03 15.56 15.46
C PRO A 326 -1.69 14.30 14.65
N LEU A 327 -2.59 13.87 13.76
CA LEU A 327 -2.40 12.70 12.89
C LEU A 327 -1.12 12.78 12.07
N ARG A 328 -0.79 13.96 11.51
CA ARG A 328 0.46 14.17 10.77
C ARG A 328 1.74 13.87 11.57
N GLY A 329 1.66 13.88 12.90
CA GLY A 329 2.80 13.65 13.79
C GLY A 329 3.08 12.18 14.06
N LEU A 330 2.16 11.27 13.72
CA LEU A 330 2.36 9.84 13.93
C LEU A 330 3.35 9.27 12.93
N SER A 331 4.23 8.40 13.42
CA SER A 331 5.21 7.67 12.62
C SER A 331 4.59 6.41 12.03
N ILE A 332 5.01 6.07 10.83
CA ILE A 332 4.76 4.76 10.20
C ILE A 332 6.06 3.94 10.11
N LEU A 333 7.20 4.49 10.50
CA LEU A 333 8.50 3.86 10.32
C LEU A 333 8.77 2.85 11.44
N PRO A 334 9.06 1.58 11.11
CA PRO A 334 9.52 0.61 12.09
C PRO A 334 10.80 1.10 12.76
N ALA A 335 11.00 0.73 14.02
CA ALA A 335 12.13 1.20 14.83
C ALA A 335 13.50 0.97 14.15
N ALA A 336 13.69 -0.19 13.51
CA ALA A 336 14.92 -0.53 12.79
C ALA A 336 15.16 0.37 11.57
N GLU A 337 14.12 0.68 10.79
CA GLU A 337 14.23 1.59 9.65
C GLU A 337 14.47 3.02 10.13
N HIS A 338 13.81 3.44 11.20
CA HIS A 338 14.03 4.74 11.83
C HIS A 338 15.48 4.91 12.32
N GLU A 339 16.04 3.89 13.00
CA GLU A 339 17.46 3.87 13.40
C GLU A 339 18.39 3.90 12.19
N GLN A 340 18.10 3.13 11.14
CA GLN A 340 18.91 3.13 9.92
C GLN A 340 18.97 4.51 9.28
N LEU A 341 17.82 5.18 9.14
CA LEU A 341 17.71 6.49 8.51
C LEU A 341 18.35 7.61 9.32
N LEU A 342 18.17 7.59 10.65
CA LEU A 342 18.65 8.67 11.51
C LEU A 342 20.06 8.47 12.05
N MET A 343 20.46 7.23 12.30
CA MET A 343 21.75 6.91 12.93
C MET A 343 22.71 6.30 11.91
N THR A 344 22.36 5.17 11.31
CA THR A 344 23.30 4.40 10.47
C THR A 344 23.75 5.16 9.24
N PHE A 345 22.84 5.82 8.50
CA PHE A 345 23.20 6.63 7.34
C PHE A 345 23.91 7.95 7.71
N ASN A 346 23.74 8.44 8.95
CA ASN A 346 24.35 9.67 9.43
C ASN A 346 25.59 9.43 10.31
N ALA A 347 26.12 8.20 10.34
CA ALA A 347 27.34 7.85 11.05
C ALA A 347 28.60 8.36 10.30
N THR A 348 28.65 9.66 10.02
CA THR A 348 29.71 10.31 9.24
C THR A 348 30.81 10.94 10.10
N GLN A 349 30.87 10.58 11.39
CA GLN A 349 31.94 11.06 12.28
C GLN A 349 33.28 10.46 11.84
N ALA A 350 34.24 11.34 11.56
CA ALA A 350 35.61 10.97 11.28
C ALA A 350 36.54 12.01 11.91
N ASP A 351 37.69 11.55 12.41
CA ASP A 351 38.69 12.41 12.99
C ASP A 351 39.39 13.20 11.88
N TYR A 352 39.25 14.53 11.93
CA TYR A 352 39.96 15.46 11.06
C TYR A 352 40.89 16.34 11.89
N PRO A 353 42.10 16.66 11.41
CA PRO A 353 43.01 17.59 12.08
C PRO A 353 42.51 19.03 11.92
N LEU A 354 41.45 19.40 12.66
CA LEU A 354 40.76 20.69 12.58
C LEU A 354 41.64 21.89 12.98
N GLU A 355 42.72 21.63 13.71
CA GLU A 355 43.70 22.64 14.13
C GLU A 355 44.64 23.05 12.99
N GLN A 356 44.69 22.27 11.90
CA GLN A 356 45.54 22.55 10.74
C GLN A 356 44.70 22.99 9.56
N THR A 357 45.16 24.04 8.89
CA THR A 357 44.63 24.43 7.60
C THR A 357 45.09 23.44 6.52
N VAL A 358 44.37 23.36 5.41
CA VAL A 358 44.79 22.54 4.26
C VAL A 358 46.19 22.94 3.77
N HIS A 359 46.51 24.24 3.75
CA HIS A 359 47.85 24.71 3.39
C HIS A 359 48.90 24.38 4.46
N GLY A 360 48.55 24.36 5.76
CA GLY A 360 49.45 23.90 6.82
C GLY A 360 49.79 22.40 6.71
N LEU A 361 48.80 21.56 6.39
CA LEU A 361 49.02 20.15 6.08
C LEU A 361 49.92 19.98 4.84
N PHE A 362 49.75 20.84 3.84
CA PHE A 362 50.61 20.87 2.65
C PHE A 362 52.05 21.27 3.01
N GLU A 363 52.26 22.30 3.82
CA GLU A 363 53.59 22.71 4.28
C GLU A 363 54.29 21.63 5.11
N ALA A 364 53.55 20.90 5.96
CA ALA A 364 54.08 19.74 6.67
C ALA A 364 54.53 18.63 5.70
N GLN A 365 53.78 18.41 4.63
CA GLN A 365 54.17 17.48 3.55
C GLN A 365 55.40 17.96 2.77
N VAL A 366 55.53 19.28 2.54
CA VAL A 366 56.71 19.89 1.93
C VAL A 366 57.95 19.66 2.78
N ALA A 367 57.84 19.81 4.10
CA ALA A 367 58.94 19.54 5.02
C ALA A 367 59.32 18.05 5.05
N ARG A 368 58.33 17.15 4.94
CA ARG A 368 58.56 15.70 4.98
C ARG A 368 59.23 15.14 3.72
N THR A 369 58.81 15.57 2.53
CA THR A 369 59.33 15.08 1.25
C THR A 369 59.50 16.22 0.23
N PRO A 370 60.49 17.11 0.42
CA PRO A 370 60.60 18.36 -0.33
C PRO A 370 60.85 18.16 -1.83
N GLU A 371 61.65 17.17 -2.21
CA GLU A 371 62.02 16.89 -3.61
C GLU A 371 61.03 15.97 -4.34
N ALA A 372 60.03 15.45 -3.63
CA ALA A 372 59.04 14.57 -4.25
C ALA A 372 58.18 15.38 -5.25
N LEU A 373 57.80 14.74 -6.35
CA LEU A 373 56.93 15.36 -7.36
C LEU A 373 55.55 15.67 -6.76
N ALA A 374 55.15 16.94 -6.80
CA ALA A 374 53.84 17.40 -6.32
C ALA A 374 52.86 17.66 -7.48
N VAL A 375 53.33 18.27 -8.56
CA VAL A 375 52.50 18.60 -9.74
C VAL A 375 53.24 18.22 -11.02
N LEU A 376 52.50 17.63 -11.96
CA LEU A 376 52.94 17.29 -13.30
C LEU A 376 51.94 17.86 -14.31
N HIS A 377 52.41 18.69 -15.24
CA HIS A 377 51.61 19.21 -16.34
C HIS A 377 52.43 19.18 -17.63
N GLY A 378 52.11 18.25 -18.53
CA GLY A 378 52.92 17.98 -19.72
C GLY A 378 54.37 17.63 -19.34
N ALA A 379 55.33 18.41 -19.87
CA ALA A 379 56.75 18.27 -19.53
C ALA A 379 57.15 19.00 -18.23
N GLN A 380 56.29 19.85 -17.67
CA GLN A 380 56.59 20.62 -16.46
C GLN A 380 56.38 19.75 -15.22
N ARG A 381 57.37 19.79 -14.33
CA ARG A 381 57.40 19.03 -13.07
C ARG A 381 57.73 20.00 -11.96
N LEU A 382 56.90 20.02 -10.92
CA LEU A 382 57.19 20.79 -9.71
C LEU A 382 57.26 19.84 -8.52
N SER A 383 58.36 19.93 -7.78
CA SER A 383 58.49 19.33 -6.46
C SER A 383 57.59 20.02 -5.44
N TYR A 384 57.34 19.39 -4.29
CA TYR A 384 56.62 20.01 -3.18
C TYR A 384 57.27 21.33 -2.76
N ARG A 385 58.60 21.37 -2.65
CA ARG A 385 59.34 22.60 -2.30
C ARG A 385 59.12 23.72 -3.32
N GLU A 386 59.22 23.41 -4.60
CA GLU A 386 59.07 24.41 -5.67
C GLU A 386 57.64 24.95 -5.76
N LEU A 387 56.64 24.06 -5.60
CA LEU A 387 55.24 24.48 -5.57
C LEU A 387 54.95 25.37 -4.37
N ASN A 388 55.45 25.00 -3.18
CA ASN A 388 55.26 25.80 -1.96
C ASN A 388 55.90 27.18 -2.07
N ALA A 389 57.11 27.26 -2.62
CA ALA A 389 57.80 28.52 -2.82
C ALA A 389 57.02 29.47 -3.75
N LYS A 390 56.48 28.94 -4.86
CA LYS A 390 55.63 29.72 -5.79
C LYS A 390 54.31 30.15 -5.14
N ALA A 391 53.66 29.26 -4.37
CA ALA A 391 52.44 29.58 -3.65
C ALA A 391 52.68 30.70 -2.61
N ASN A 392 53.78 30.65 -1.86
CA ASN A 392 54.13 31.66 -0.86
C ASN A 392 54.44 33.03 -1.48
N GLN A 393 55.08 33.06 -2.65
CA GLN A 393 55.29 34.31 -3.40
C GLN A 393 53.96 34.97 -3.77
N LEU A 394 53.00 34.18 -4.28
CA LEU A 394 51.67 34.68 -4.60
C LEU A 394 50.92 35.13 -3.33
N ALA A 395 51.00 34.37 -2.23
CA ALA A 395 50.37 34.72 -0.97
C ALA A 395 50.87 36.07 -0.42
N HIS A 396 52.18 36.32 -0.47
CA HIS A 396 52.75 37.62 -0.07
C HIS A 396 52.29 38.76 -0.98
N TYR A 397 52.22 38.53 -2.30
CA TYR A 397 51.70 39.52 -3.24
C TYR A 397 50.24 39.88 -2.92
N LEU A 398 49.37 38.88 -2.73
CA LEU A 398 47.96 39.08 -2.40
C LEU A 398 47.79 39.83 -1.08
N ARG A 399 48.56 39.49 -0.04
CA ARG A 399 48.58 40.24 1.22
C ARG A 399 49.00 41.70 1.02
N GLY A 400 49.97 41.95 0.14
CA GLY A 400 50.39 43.31 -0.26
C GLY A 400 49.29 44.09 -0.98
N GLN A 401 48.37 43.42 -1.66
CA GLN A 401 47.18 44.01 -2.29
C GLN A 401 46.01 44.21 -1.32
N GLY A 402 46.20 43.95 -0.02
CA GLY A 402 45.18 44.15 1.01
C GLY A 402 44.22 42.97 1.21
N VAL A 403 44.51 41.78 0.65
CA VAL A 403 43.69 40.58 0.89
C VAL A 403 43.76 40.18 2.37
N GLN A 404 42.59 40.01 2.98
CA GLN A 404 42.39 39.58 4.37
C GLN A 404 41.58 38.28 4.42
N PRO A 405 41.46 37.60 5.58
CA PRO A 405 40.45 36.55 5.76
C PRO A 405 39.07 36.99 5.27
N ASP A 406 38.29 36.06 4.73
CA ASP A 406 36.97 36.26 4.10
C ASP A 406 36.94 37.16 2.84
N SER A 407 38.10 37.64 2.37
CA SER A 407 38.21 38.33 1.08
C SER A 407 37.99 37.38 -0.10
N ARG A 408 37.35 37.86 -1.15
CA ARG A 408 37.10 37.10 -2.38
C ARG A 408 38.12 37.47 -3.46
N VAL A 409 38.89 36.50 -3.93
CA VAL A 409 39.85 36.65 -5.03
C VAL A 409 39.35 35.85 -6.23
N ALA A 410 39.09 36.52 -7.36
CA ALA A 410 38.72 35.85 -8.59
C ALA A 410 39.95 35.16 -9.21
N ILE A 411 39.79 33.90 -9.62
CA ILE A 411 40.82 33.13 -10.33
C ILE A 411 40.36 33.02 -11.79
N CYS A 412 41.09 33.66 -12.70
CA CYS A 412 40.87 33.57 -14.14
C CYS A 412 42.19 33.11 -14.78
N VAL A 413 42.37 31.78 -14.81
CA VAL A 413 43.53 31.10 -15.38
C VAL A 413 43.02 29.94 -16.23
N GLU A 414 43.75 29.61 -17.30
CA GLU A 414 43.50 28.42 -18.15
C GLU A 414 44.33 27.22 -17.71
#